data_AF-A0A4U5MK64-F1
#
_entry.id   AF-A0A4U5MK64-F1
#
_cell.length_a   1.000
_cell.length_b   1.000
_cell.length_c   1.000
_cell.angle_alpha   90.00
_cell.angle_beta   90.00
_cell.angle_gamma   90.00
#
_symmetry.space_group_name_H-M   'P 1'
#
loop_
_entity.id
_entity.type
_entity.pdbx_description
1 polymer ?
#
loop_
_entity_poly.entity_id
_entity_poly.type
_entity_poly.pdbx_seq_one_letter_code
_entity_poly.pdbx_strand_id
1 'polypeptide(L)'
;MYFSEGKPKLGKDGLQIVDYDEMEHNFQARYMTAHEAVWRLMGYPIVGLSHTVNVLYVYKPGGRVVFEEGHEEEAARRASKPAKNSLTDFFELCQTDPEAQQYCYHQIGLHYTYAKSGGWKKRKQNVKKTLVRLQSVLPRDRVGYALRLLLLTRVSLRILENEVVSG
;
A
#
# COMPACT_ATOMS: atom_id res chain seq x y z
N MET A 1 6.96 -13.19 22.53
CA MET A 1 8.25 -13.83 22.21
C MET A 1 7.93 -15.14 21.53
N TYR A 2 8.44 -15.39 20.33
CA TYR A 2 8.33 -16.71 19.71
C TYR A 2 9.49 -17.54 20.23
N PHE A 3 9.24 -18.37 21.23
CA PHE A 3 10.21 -19.41 21.60
C PHE A 3 10.00 -20.55 20.61
N SER A 4 10.87 -20.65 19.60
CA SER A 4 10.92 -21.85 18.75
C SER A 4 11.79 -22.87 19.48
N GLU A 5 11.21 -24.01 19.86
CA GLU A 5 11.94 -25.11 20.47
C GLU A 5 13.00 -25.64 19.49
N GLY A 6 14.27 -25.63 19.90
CA GLY A 6 15.37 -26.17 19.12
C GLY A 6 15.16 -27.66 18.82
N LYS A 7 15.58 -28.12 17.64
CA LYS A 7 15.42 -29.53 17.26
C LYS A 7 16.41 -30.39 18.06
N PRO A 8 15.95 -31.38 18.85
CA PRO A 8 16.86 -32.25 19.60
C PRO A 8 17.67 -33.15 18.66
N LYS A 9 18.97 -33.32 18.93
CA LYS A 9 19.84 -34.30 18.26
C LYS A 9 20.31 -35.35 19.27
N LEU A 10 20.55 -36.58 18.80
CA LEU A 10 21.07 -37.64 19.67
C LEU A 10 22.59 -37.50 19.80
N GLY A 11 23.09 -37.42 21.03
CA GLY A 11 24.52 -37.51 21.32
C GLY A 11 25.06 -38.92 21.07
N LYS A 12 26.37 -39.05 20.89
CA LYS A 12 27.05 -40.35 20.69
C LYS A 12 26.83 -41.36 21.83
N ASP A 13 26.40 -40.87 23.00
CA ASP A 13 26.13 -41.66 24.21
C ASP A 13 24.63 -41.94 24.42
N GLY A 14 23.78 -41.69 23.43
CA GLY A 14 22.34 -41.93 23.49
C GLY A 14 21.53 -40.91 24.31
N LEU A 15 22.19 -39.94 24.94
CA LEU A 15 21.54 -38.80 25.60
C LEU A 15 21.04 -37.78 24.57
N GLN A 16 19.82 -37.25 24.78
CA GLN A 16 19.29 -36.17 23.97
C GLN A 16 20.09 -34.89 24.26
N ILE A 17 20.82 -34.40 23.25
CA ILE A 17 21.54 -33.14 23.32
C ILE A 17 20.77 -32.15 22.46
N VAL A 18 20.20 -31.13 23.09
CA VAL A 18 19.56 -30.02 22.38
C VAL A 18 20.69 -29.13 21.86
N ASP A 19 21.01 -29.28 20.58
CA ASP A 19 21.95 -28.43 19.85
C ASP A 19 21.25 -27.09 19.55
N TYR A 20 21.36 -26.15 20.49
CA TYR A 20 20.80 -24.81 20.37
C TYR A 20 21.87 -23.87 19.84
N ASP A 21 21.83 -23.59 18.54
CA ASP A 21 22.65 -22.52 17.97
C ASP A 21 22.08 -21.16 18.40
N GLU A 22 22.59 -20.69 19.54
CA GLU A 22 22.23 -19.40 20.12
C GLU A 22 22.56 -18.23 19.17
N MET A 23 23.63 -18.35 18.37
CA MET A 23 24.03 -17.28 17.44
C MET A 23 23.07 -17.19 16.25
N GLU A 24 22.70 -18.31 15.62
CA GLU A 24 21.75 -18.32 14.50
C GLU A 24 20.34 -17.87 14.94
N HIS A 25 19.93 -18.23 16.17
CA HIS A 25 18.66 -17.76 16.75
C HIS A 25 18.68 -16.25 17.06
N ASN A 26 19.75 -15.75 17.68
CA ASN A 26 19.86 -14.33 18.00
C ASN A 26 20.14 -13.45 16.79
N PHE A 27 20.71 -13.99 15.69
CA PHE A 27 20.92 -13.23 14.45
C PHE A 27 19.60 -12.83 13.78
N GLN A 28 18.51 -13.55 14.05
CA GLN A 28 17.17 -13.16 13.60
C GLN A 28 16.55 -12.02 14.44
N ALA A 29 17.20 -11.59 15.53
CA ALA A 29 16.80 -10.39 16.24
C ALA A 29 17.10 -9.18 15.36
N ARG A 30 16.04 -8.59 14.77
CA ARG A 30 16.13 -7.27 14.14
C ARG A 30 16.80 -6.32 15.13
N TYR A 31 17.84 -5.62 14.66
CA TYR A 31 18.55 -4.61 15.45
C TYR A 31 17.54 -3.73 16.19
N MET A 32 17.66 -3.66 17.51
CA MET A 32 16.80 -2.88 18.39
C MET A 32 17.67 -1.93 19.18
N THR A 33 17.22 -0.69 19.29
CA THR A 33 17.95 0.31 20.07
C THR A 33 17.78 0.04 21.58
N ALA A 34 18.76 0.46 22.40
CA ALA A 34 18.73 0.19 23.85
C ALA A 34 17.46 0.69 24.54
N HIS A 35 16.91 1.84 24.11
CA HIS A 35 15.69 2.40 24.68
C HIS A 35 14.44 1.59 24.32
N GLU A 36 14.33 1.09 23.08
CA GLU A 36 13.23 0.19 22.68
C GLU A 36 13.28 -1.13 23.46
N ALA A 37 14.48 -1.66 23.71
CA ALA A 37 14.66 -2.89 24.48
C ALA A 37 14.15 -2.73 25.92
N VAL A 38 14.52 -1.63 26.60
CA VAL A 38 13.99 -1.30 27.93
C VAL A 38 12.48 -1.09 27.89
N TRP A 39 11.96 -0.41 26.87
CA TRP A 39 10.51 -0.18 26.72
C TRP A 39 9.71 -1.49 26.62
N ARG A 40 10.26 -2.47 25.89
CA ARG A 40 9.69 -3.82 25.78
C ARG A 40 9.85 -4.63 27.05
N LEU A 41 11.01 -4.54 27.72
CA LEU A 41 11.26 -5.22 28.99
C LEU A 41 10.27 -4.77 30.07
N MET A 42 9.93 -3.48 30.07
CA MET A 42 8.95 -2.88 30.98
C MET A 42 7.50 -3.16 30.57
N GLY A 43 7.26 -3.89 29.47
CA GLY A 43 5.93 -4.29 29.01
C GLY A 43 5.11 -3.18 28.34
N TYR A 44 5.72 -2.06 27.97
CA TYR A 44 4.99 -0.96 27.33
C TYR A 44 4.66 -1.27 25.85
N PRO A 45 3.51 -0.79 25.34
CA PRO A 45 3.19 -0.91 23.93
C PRO A 45 4.20 -0.10 23.09
N ILE A 46 4.80 -0.76 22.11
CA ILE A 46 5.78 -0.14 21.18
C ILE A 46 5.06 0.74 20.14
N VAL A 47 3.83 0.37 19.79
CA VAL A 47 3.06 1.01 18.72
C VAL A 47 1.66 1.35 19.23
N GLY A 48 1.42 2.63 19.47
CA GLY A 48 0.10 3.17 19.84
C GLY A 48 -0.63 3.77 18.64
N LEU A 49 -1.06 2.94 17.68
CA LEU A 49 -1.80 3.45 16.51
C LEU A 49 -3.24 3.78 16.90
N SER A 50 -3.56 5.06 16.95
CA SER A 50 -4.93 5.54 17.17
C SER A 50 -5.79 5.44 15.90
N HIS A 51 -5.18 5.56 14.71
CA HIS A 51 -5.86 5.62 13.42
C HIS A 51 -5.30 4.60 12.43
N THR A 52 -6.16 4.08 11.56
CA THR A 52 -5.73 3.29 10.40
C THR A 52 -5.37 4.22 9.26
N VAL A 53 -4.18 4.07 8.68
CA VAL A 53 -3.74 4.84 7.52
C VAL A 53 -4.05 4.08 6.23
N ASN A 54 -4.94 4.62 5.40
CA ASN A 54 -5.22 4.12 4.07
C ASN A 54 -4.36 4.89 3.05
N VAL A 55 -3.49 4.18 2.34
CA VAL A 55 -2.62 4.80 1.33
C VAL A 55 -3.25 4.64 -0.05
N LEU A 56 -3.54 5.77 -0.70
CA LEU A 56 -3.98 5.81 -2.09
C LEU A 56 -2.79 6.02 -3.01
N TYR A 57 -2.70 5.20 -4.04
CA TYR A 57 -1.60 5.21 -4.99
C TYR A 57 -1.92 6.09 -6.19
N VAL A 58 -0.92 6.83 -6.66
CA VAL A 58 -1.02 7.68 -7.85
C VAL A 58 -0.22 6.99 -8.95
N TYR A 59 -0.93 6.28 -9.82
CA TYR A 59 -0.32 5.62 -10.97
C TYR A 59 -0.40 6.50 -12.20
N LYS A 60 0.68 6.52 -12.98
CA LYS A 60 0.70 7.15 -14.30
C LYS A 60 0.08 6.18 -15.32
N PRO A 61 -0.74 6.67 -16.26
CA PRO A 61 -1.15 5.86 -17.41
C PRO A 61 0.08 5.43 -18.21
N GLY A 62 0.11 4.16 -18.64
CA GLY A 62 1.27 3.58 -19.33
C GLY A 62 2.49 3.39 -18.42
N GLY A 63 2.29 2.82 -17.22
CA GLY A 63 3.36 2.55 -16.26
C GLY A 63 4.58 1.82 -16.84
N ARG A 64 5.63 1.61 -16.02
CA ARG A 64 6.84 0.91 -16.49
C ARG A 64 6.49 -0.50 -16.96
N VAL A 65 6.65 -0.73 -18.26
CA VAL A 65 6.62 -2.08 -18.85
C VAL A 65 7.95 -2.73 -18.51
N VAL A 66 7.92 -3.68 -17.59
CA VAL A 66 9.07 -4.56 -17.35
C VAL A 66 8.91 -5.74 -18.29
N PHE A 67 9.89 -5.94 -19.16
CA PHE A 67 9.95 -7.08 -20.06
C PHE A 67 11.24 -7.85 -19.78
N GLU A 68 11.17 -9.18 -19.96
CA GLU A 68 12.34 -10.04 -20.01
C GLU A 68 12.77 -10.17 -21.48
N GLU A 69 14.07 -10.27 -21.71
CA GLU A 69 14.64 -10.41 -23.05
C GLU A 69 14.07 -11.68 -23.71
N GLY A 70 13.42 -11.52 -24.87
CA GLY A 70 12.70 -12.61 -25.57
C GLY A 70 11.18 -12.70 -25.27
N HIS A 71 10.64 -11.92 -24.33
CA HIS A 71 9.20 -11.88 -24.00
C HIS A 71 8.57 -10.50 -24.27
N GLU A 72 9.14 -9.73 -25.20
CA GLU A 72 8.73 -8.36 -25.51
C GLU A 72 7.30 -8.27 -26.03
N GLU A 73 6.88 -9.20 -26.89
CA GLU A 73 5.54 -9.21 -27.48
C GLU A 73 4.46 -9.46 -26.43
N GLU A 74 4.76 -10.31 -25.45
CA GLU A 74 3.85 -10.59 -24.35
C GLU A 74 3.80 -9.47 -23.31
N ALA A 75 4.93 -8.79 -23.10
CA ALA A 75 4.99 -7.57 -22.30
C ALA A 75 4.20 -6.43 -22.97
N ALA A 76 4.29 -6.28 -24.30
CA ALA A 76 3.52 -5.33 -25.08
C ALA A 76 2.02 -5.62 -25.01
N ARG A 77 1.61 -6.90 -25.12
CA ARG A 77 0.20 -7.34 -24.95
C ARG A 77 -0.33 -7.09 -23.54
N ARG A 78 0.52 -7.20 -22.51
CA ARG A 78 0.16 -6.84 -21.13
C ARG A 78 0.05 -5.32 -20.96
N ALA A 79 0.96 -4.56 -21.56
CA ALA A 79 0.94 -3.10 -21.53
C ALA A 79 -0.27 -2.51 -22.27
N SER A 80 -0.74 -3.16 -23.35
CA SER A 80 -1.89 -2.71 -24.13
C SER A 80 -3.22 -2.87 -23.39
N LYS A 81 -3.28 -3.68 -22.32
CA LYS A 81 -4.42 -3.79 -21.42
C LYS A 81 -4.03 -3.22 -20.05
N PRO A 82 -4.11 -1.89 -19.86
CA PRO A 82 -3.76 -1.30 -18.57
C PRO A 82 -4.61 -1.93 -17.46
N ALA A 83 -3.95 -2.48 -16.45
CA ALA A 83 -4.63 -3.06 -15.30
C ALA A 83 -5.46 -1.98 -14.61
N LYS A 84 -6.74 -2.28 -14.35
CA LYS A 84 -7.61 -1.41 -13.55
C LYS A 84 -6.95 -1.16 -12.19
N ASN A 85 -6.73 0.10 -11.88
CA ASN A 85 -6.11 0.54 -10.64
C ASN A 85 -7.08 1.43 -9.86
N SER A 86 -6.80 1.65 -8.57
CA SER A 86 -7.69 2.40 -7.68
C SER A 86 -7.97 3.83 -8.14
N LEU A 87 -7.09 4.43 -8.94
CA LEU A 87 -7.25 5.77 -9.50
C LEU A 87 -8.16 5.76 -10.74
N THR A 88 -8.00 4.78 -11.62
CA THR A 88 -8.82 4.61 -12.83
C THR A 88 -10.24 4.25 -12.43
N ASP A 89 -10.41 3.31 -11.50
CA ASP A 89 -11.71 2.95 -10.93
C ASP A 89 -12.37 4.13 -10.19
N PHE A 90 -11.58 5.08 -9.67
CA PHE A 90 -12.13 6.28 -9.06
C PHE A 90 -12.76 7.20 -10.09
N PHE A 91 -12.15 7.37 -11.26
CA PHE A 91 -12.75 8.14 -12.35
C PHE A 91 -14.05 7.49 -12.86
N GLU A 92 -14.05 6.16 -13.02
CA GLU A 92 -15.28 5.41 -13.34
C GLU A 92 -16.35 5.56 -12.25
N LEU A 93 -15.96 5.52 -10.97
CA LEU A 93 -16.86 5.74 -9.84
C LEU A 93 -17.48 7.13 -9.89
N CYS A 94 -16.67 8.17 -10.16
CA CYS A 94 -17.18 9.53 -10.27
C CYS A 94 -18.16 9.71 -11.44
N GLN A 95 -18.06 8.92 -12.52
CA GLN A 95 -19.05 8.97 -13.59
C GLN A 95 -20.37 8.30 -13.20
N THR A 96 -20.30 7.25 -12.38
CA THR A 96 -21.46 6.42 -12.03
C THR A 96 -22.20 6.89 -10.76
N ASP A 97 -21.50 7.48 -9.80
CA ASP A 97 -22.06 7.92 -8.51
C ASP A 97 -21.91 9.43 -8.29
N PRO A 98 -23.02 10.20 -8.28
CA PRO A 98 -23.00 11.65 -8.02
C PRO A 98 -22.43 12.04 -6.65
N GLU A 99 -22.52 11.16 -5.64
CA GLU A 99 -21.95 11.43 -4.32
C GLU A 99 -20.42 11.37 -4.36
N ALA A 100 -19.86 10.42 -5.12
CA ALA A 100 -18.41 10.32 -5.31
C ALA A 100 -17.83 11.54 -6.04
N GLN A 101 -18.62 12.22 -6.87
CA GLN A 101 -18.19 13.45 -7.55
C GLN A 101 -17.89 14.61 -6.60
N GLN A 102 -18.46 14.59 -5.39
CA GLN A 102 -18.30 15.67 -4.41
C GLN A 102 -16.95 15.63 -3.68
N TYR A 103 -16.19 14.54 -3.83
CA TYR A 103 -14.96 14.32 -3.09
C TYR A 103 -13.73 14.44 -3.98
N CYS A 104 -12.65 15.01 -3.42
CA CYS A 104 -11.32 14.85 -4.00
C CYS A 104 -10.83 13.40 -3.85
N TYR A 105 -9.86 13.00 -4.65
CA TYR A 105 -9.31 11.64 -4.58
C TYR A 105 -8.78 11.29 -3.18
N HIS A 106 -8.14 12.22 -2.47
CA HIS A 106 -7.66 11.97 -1.12
C HIS A 106 -8.79 11.84 -0.07
N GLN A 107 -9.99 12.34 -0.36
CA GLN A 107 -11.15 12.28 0.54
C GLN A 107 -11.97 11.02 0.29
N ILE A 108 -11.92 10.45 -0.92
CA ILE A 108 -12.75 9.30 -1.28
C ILE A 108 -12.54 8.11 -0.34
N GLY A 109 -11.31 7.92 0.17
CA GLY A 109 -10.98 6.84 1.10
C GLY A 109 -11.68 6.94 2.47
N LEU A 110 -12.26 8.10 2.81
CA LEU A 110 -13.08 8.28 4.02
C LEU A 110 -14.49 7.72 3.81
N HIS A 111 -15.05 7.91 2.62
CA HIS A 111 -16.44 7.56 2.29
C HIS A 111 -16.58 6.20 1.60
N TYR A 112 -15.54 5.79 0.88
CA TYR A 112 -15.47 4.56 0.10
C TYR A 112 -14.26 3.73 0.53
N THR A 113 -14.36 2.43 0.31
CA THR A 113 -13.26 1.48 0.48
C THR A 113 -13.03 0.75 -0.83
N TYR A 114 -11.77 0.63 -1.21
CA TYR A 114 -11.38 -0.13 -2.40
C TYR A 114 -11.26 -1.61 -2.03
N ALA A 115 -11.99 -2.47 -2.74
CA ALA A 115 -11.94 -3.92 -2.50
C ALA A 115 -10.67 -4.53 -3.10
N LYS A 116 -10.16 -5.61 -2.49
CA LYS A 116 -9.02 -6.37 -3.07
C LYS A 116 -9.34 -6.95 -4.45
N SER A 117 -10.61 -7.24 -4.70
CA SER A 117 -11.12 -7.69 -6.00
C SER A 117 -11.20 -6.59 -7.06
N GLY A 118 -10.83 -5.35 -6.72
CA GLY A 118 -11.10 -4.15 -7.53
C GLY A 118 -12.46 -3.52 -7.22
N GLY A 119 -12.59 -2.25 -7.60
CA GLY A 119 -13.80 -1.46 -7.41
C GLY A 119 -13.94 -0.78 -6.05
N TRP A 120 -14.55 0.41 -6.09
CA TRP A 120 -14.91 1.19 -4.92
C TRP A 120 -16.28 0.79 -4.39
N LYS A 121 -16.40 0.67 -3.06
CA LYS A 121 -17.66 0.38 -2.38
C LYS A 121 -17.92 1.42 -1.30
N LYS A 122 -19.17 1.89 -1.17
CA LYS A 122 -19.57 2.78 -0.08
C LYS A 122 -19.27 2.12 1.27
N ARG A 123 -18.68 2.89 2.17
CA ARG A 123 -18.28 2.41 3.49
C ARG A 123 -19.54 2.32 4.36
N LYS A 124 -19.86 1.11 4.84
CA LYS A 124 -21.07 0.85 5.63
C LYS A 124 -21.00 1.36 7.08
N GLN A 125 -19.81 1.63 7.60
CA GLN A 125 -19.59 2.15 8.95
C GLN A 125 -18.62 3.33 8.92
N ASN A 126 -18.95 4.37 9.68
CA ASN A 126 -18.03 5.47 9.99
C ASN A 126 -16.88 4.92 10.86
N VAL A 127 -15.80 4.49 10.22
CA VAL A 127 -14.54 4.20 10.91
C VAL A 127 -13.93 5.56 11.28
N LYS A 128 -14.41 6.14 12.39
CA LYS A 128 -14.09 7.49 12.91
C LYS A 128 -12.59 7.79 13.05
N LYS A 129 -11.72 6.79 12.83
CA LYS A 129 -10.26 6.87 12.97
C LYS A 129 -9.53 6.36 11.73
N THR A 130 -9.94 6.80 10.53
CA THR A 130 -9.20 6.51 9.28
C THR A 130 -8.56 7.77 8.76
N LEU A 131 -7.25 7.72 8.51
CA LEU A 131 -6.52 8.77 7.81
C LEU A 131 -6.23 8.29 6.41
N VAL A 132 -6.49 9.12 5.40
CA VAL A 132 -6.17 8.80 4.01
C VAL A 132 -4.92 9.57 3.62
N ARG A 133 -3.92 8.86 3.09
CA ARG A 133 -2.67 9.44 2.61
C ARG A 133 -2.53 9.16 1.13
N LEU A 134 -2.25 10.20 0.35
CA LEU A 134 -1.86 10.03 -1.05
C LEU A 134 -0.37 9.72 -1.14
N GLN A 135 0.00 8.76 -2.00
CA GLN A 135 1.38 8.35 -2.25
C GLN A 135 2.26 9.59 -2.50
N SER A 136 3.46 9.56 -1.93
CA SER A 136 4.45 10.62 -2.14
C SER A 136 5.10 10.42 -3.50
N VAL A 137 5.08 11.46 -4.33
CA VAL A 137 5.72 11.48 -5.65
C VAL A 137 6.84 12.51 -5.60
N LEU A 138 8.01 12.14 -6.10
CA LEU A 138 9.18 13.03 -6.14
C LEU A 138 8.91 14.20 -7.10
N PRO A 139 9.30 15.45 -6.75
CA PRO A 139 9.15 16.61 -7.65
C PRO A 139 9.87 16.45 -9.00
N ARG A 140 10.87 15.56 -9.09
CA ARG A 140 11.57 15.24 -10.34
C ARG A 140 10.64 14.61 -11.38
N ASP A 141 9.64 13.86 -10.94
CA ASP A 141 8.58 13.34 -11.81
C ASP A 141 7.52 14.41 -12.01
N ARG A 142 7.76 15.31 -12.98
CA ARG A 142 6.88 16.46 -13.24
C ARG A 142 5.42 16.04 -13.47
N VAL A 143 5.20 14.97 -14.23
CA VAL A 143 3.85 14.47 -14.55
C VAL A 143 3.18 13.88 -13.32
N GLY A 144 3.87 12.97 -12.61
CA GLY A 144 3.31 12.37 -11.41
C GLY A 144 3.06 13.38 -10.29
N TYR A 145 3.96 14.37 -10.14
CA TYR A 145 3.82 15.44 -9.15
C TYR A 145 2.68 16.40 -9.49
N ALA A 146 2.55 16.82 -10.75
CA ALA A 146 1.41 17.62 -11.20
C ALA A 146 0.08 16.88 -11.02
N LEU A 147 0.02 15.60 -11.43
CA LEU A 147 -1.16 14.76 -11.22
C LEU A 147 -1.52 14.66 -9.73
N ARG A 148 -0.54 14.45 -8.86
CA ARG A 148 -0.75 14.41 -7.40
C ARG A 148 -1.35 15.73 -6.89
N LEU A 149 -0.87 16.87 -7.35
CA LEU A 149 -1.41 18.19 -6.98
C LEU A 149 -2.86 18.36 -7.44
N LEU A 150 -3.18 17.94 -8.67
CA LEU A 150 -4.55 17.98 -9.19
C LEU A 150 -5.50 17.12 -8.34
N LEU A 151 -5.09 15.89 -8.01
CA LEU A 151 -5.87 14.97 -7.18
C LEU A 151 -6.08 15.45 -5.73
N LEU A 152 -5.25 16.38 -5.25
CA LEU A 152 -5.39 17.00 -3.94
C LEU A 152 -6.29 18.24 -3.96
N THR A 153 -6.25 19.01 -5.04
CA THR A 153 -6.88 20.35 -5.10
C THR A 153 -8.21 20.37 -5.82
N ARG A 154 -8.47 19.44 -6.74
CA ARG A 154 -9.69 19.42 -7.55
C ARG A 154 -10.63 18.32 -7.06
N VAL A 155 -11.82 18.75 -6.67
CA VAL A 155 -13.00 17.89 -6.54
C VAL A 155 -13.33 17.35 -7.93
N SER A 156 -13.74 16.08 -8.00
CA SER A 156 -13.86 15.24 -9.19
C SER A 156 -14.02 15.99 -10.52
N LEU A 157 -13.16 15.62 -11.47
CA LEU A 157 -12.80 16.26 -12.74
C LEU A 157 -13.97 16.59 -13.67
N ARG A 158 -14.87 17.51 -13.29
CA ARG A 158 -15.86 18.17 -14.18
C ARG A 158 -15.23 18.97 -15.34
N ILE A 159 -13.91 19.00 -15.46
CA ILE A 159 -13.18 19.91 -16.36
C ILE A 159 -12.49 19.19 -17.52
N LEU A 160 -12.09 17.91 -17.40
CA LEU A 160 -11.29 17.28 -18.46
C LEU A 160 -12.09 16.85 -19.69
N GLU A 161 -13.41 16.66 -19.59
CA GLU A 161 -14.24 16.40 -20.78
C GLU A 161 -14.54 17.68 -21.57
N ASN A 162 -14.55 18.86 -20.93
CA ASN A 162 -14.88 20.12 -21.59
C ASN A 162 -13.70 20.75 -22.34
N GLU A 163 -12.45 20.38 -22.04
CA GLU A 163 -11.26 20.92 -22.71
C GLU A 163 -10.77 20.08 -23.90
N VAL A 164 -11.18 18.81 -24.03
CA VAL A 164 -10.75 17.94 -25.15
C VAL A 164 -11.64 18.11 -26.40
N VAL A 165 -12.85 18.68 -26.26
CA VAL A 165 -13.81 18.85 -27.37
C VAL A 165 -13.70 20.23 -28.04
N SER A 166 -12.79 21.09 -27.61
CA SER A 166 -12.63 22.47 -28.13
C SER A 166 -11.25 22.77 -28.76
N GLY A 167 -10.49 21.74 -29.14
CA GLY A 167 -9.22 21.86 -29.88
C GLY A 167 -9.25 21.20 -31.24
#